data_AF-A0A6P6KJ31-F1
#
_entry.id   AF-A0A6P6KJ31-F1
#
_cell.length_a   1.000
_cell.length_b   1.000
_cell.length_c   1.000
_cell.angle_alpha   90.00
_cell.angle_beta   90.00
_cell.angle_gamma   90.00
#
_symmetry.space_group_name_H-M   'P 1'
#
loop_
_entity.id
_entity.type
_entity.pdbx_description
1 polymer ?
#
loop_
_entity_poly.entity_id
_entity_poly.type
_entity_poly.pdbx_seq_one_letter_code
_entity_poly.pdbx_strand_id
1 'polypeptide(L)'
;MAKPATLKSCKELEQLLNGYTEQIEKLCRLYDVQPKRNKDQKKRIKAAAKELRELLVETEDRSFDVSSILGIIESGTEMIKKTIGELEIDSDVVQPCRVSSMHRVLGDTQKKMISSGAVKHNHKMMRFMKDLKTKQKPFPAIQELFQEETSYKLRTAYNKMGIDTKGCESCALEDDSEWEVKTPSEVTAEASIKYSVRTSAGQYECSETGLRWRSDTDVSLEYRFVDWESLHEDIMKNYKPCGPLMDITVTSGSLEEIHLPHFICVDSGSSSDDAVKALHVNGSEASLQRCELTRSHAKLLNPTFSLLGIIAHLYQYLTMKFHCVTLIYRNRTSPLNLHVYLILNDEKLKKDVKEKEKKNTEIVKPTPNEALKIDKFYTLKTSCDSKINPQDLKLTPCKANFFDLYIQDGKKPIELYIEDKENKKIWEVNIESDEFSINSPVCRRPAETAQKRERCKNCKVCSSIQVLSLWRNTGQS
;
A
#
# COMPACT_ATOMS: atom_id res chain seq x y z
N MET A 1 3.67 29.67 -4.54
CA MET A 1 2.98 28.59 -3.82
C MET A 1 2.11 29.22 -2.75
N ALA A 2 0.79 29.07 -2.84
CA ALA A 2 -0.12 29.56 -1.83
C ALA A 2 0.10 28.76 -0.53
N LYS A 3 0.14 29.43 0.63
CA LYS A 3 0.11 28.76 1.93
C LYS A 3 -1.12 27.82 1.97
N PRO A 4 -1.02 26.60 2.53
CA PRO A 4 -2.20 25.79 2.79
C PRO A 4 -3.15 26.62 3.65
N ALA A 5 -4.37 26.85 3.15
CA ALA A 5 -5.40 27.48 3.94
C ALA A 5 -5.59 26.60 5.19
N THR A 6 -5.42 27.18 6.38
CA THR A 6 -5.76 26.48 7.61
C THR A 6 -7.28 26.44 7.68
N LEU A 7 -7.89 25.43 7.05
CA LEU A 7 -9.33 25.15 7.19
C LEU A 7 -9.61 24.93 8.68
N LYS A 8 -10.46 25.78 9.28
CA LYS A 8 -10.69 25.81 10.73
C LYS A 8 -12.12 25.45 11.12
N SER A 9 -13.05 25.38 10.15
CA SER A 9 -14.47 25.12 10.41
C SER A 9 -14.99 23.85 9.71
N CYS A 10 -15.97 23.17 10.32
CA CYS A 10 -16.68 22.05 9.66
C CYS A 10 -17.27 22.48 8.31
N LYS A 11 -17.73 23.72 8.20
CA LYS A 11 -18.36 24.24 6.99
C LYS A 11 -17.40 24.28 5.79
N GLU A 12 -16.15 24.66 6.01
CA GLU A 12 -15.13 24.66 4.96
C GLU A 12 -14.77 23.21 4.55
N LEU A 13 -14.69 22.28 5.51
CA LEU A 13 -14.46 20.85 5.22
C LEU A 13 -15.62 20.21 4.45
N GLU A 14 -16.86 20.55 4.82
CA GLU A 14 -18.06 20.14 4.08
C GLU A 14 -17.99 20.66 2.63
N GLN A 15 -17.60 21.91 2.42
CA GLN A 15 -17.45 22.47 1.07
C GLN A 15 -16.40 21.73 0.24
N LEU A 16 -15.25 21.43 0.85
CA LEU A 16 -14.17 20.69 0.19
C LEU A 16 -14.61 19.27 -0.22
N LEU A 17 -15.23 18.52 0.70
CA LEU A 17 -15.72 17.16 0.43
C LEU A 17 -16.84 17.15 -0.60
N ASN A 18 -17.76 18.11 -0.55
CA ASN A 18 -18.80 18.28 -1.55
C ASN A 18 -18.20 18.54 -2.93
N GLY A 19 -17.23 19.47 -3.02
CA GLY A 19 -16.58 19.79 -4.29
C GLY A 19 -15.87 18.59 -4.90
N TYR A 20 -15.16 17.80 -4.09
CA TYR A 20 -14.52 16.57 -4.56
C TYR A 20 -15.54 15.56 -5.09
N THR A 21 -16.61 15.33 -4.34
CA THR A 21 -17.69 14.39 -4.70
C THR A 21 -18.41 14.81 -5.98
N GLU A 22 -18.69 16.10 -6.15
CA GLU A 22 -19.33 16.65 -7.35
C GLU A 22 -18.50 16.41 -8.61
N GLN A 23 -17.16 16.55 -8.52
CA GLN A 23 -16.29 16.26 -9.67
C GLN A 23 -16.30 14.78 -10.04
N ILE A 24 -16.30 13.87 -9.04
CA ILE A 24 -16.44 12.42 -9.29
C ILE A 24 -17.78 12.13 -9.98
N GLU A 25 -18.88 12.73 -9.52
CA GLU A 25 -20.19 12.55 -10.13
C GLU A 25 -20.25 13.10 -11.56
N LYS A 26 -19.63 14.25 -11.82
CA LYS A 26 -19.51 14.80 -13.17
C LYS A 26 -18.76 13.82 -14.08
N LEU A 27 -17.65 13.24 -13.61
CA LEU A 27 -16.89 12.23 -14.35
C LEU A 27 -17.74 10.96 -14.62
N CYS A 28 -18.46 10.45 -13.61
CA CYS A 28 -19.35 9.30 -13.76
C CYS A 28 -20.44 9.52 -14.82
N ARG A 29 -21.04 10.73 -14.87
CA ARG A 29 -22.08 11.08 -15.86
C ARG A 29 -21.54 11.04 -17.30
N LEU A 30 -20.28 11.45 -17.52
CA LEU A 30 -19.66 11.42 -18.85
C LEU A 30 -19.54 9.99 -19.43
N TYR A 31 -19.47 8.97 -18.57
CA TYR A 31 -19.30 7.56 -18.96
C TYR A 31 -20.50 6.68 -18.61
N ASP A 32 -21.67 7.31 -18.41
CA ASP A 32 -22.93 6.65 -18.03
C ASP A 32 -22.73 5.61 -16.93
N VAL A 33 -21.93 5.96 -15.92
CA VAL A 33 -21.83 5.19 -14.69
C VAL A 33 -23.01 5.61 -13.83
N GLN A 34 -23.92 4.68 -13.56
CA GLN A 34 -25.06 4.87 -12.66
C GLN A 34 -24.74 4.24 -11.30
N PRO A 35 -23.96 4.91 -10.42
CA PRO A 35 -23.72 4.37 -9.10
C PRO A 35 -25.03 4.34 -8.30
N LYS A 36 -25.13 3.40 -7.35
CA LYS A 36 -26.30 3.29 -6.46
C LYS A 36 -26.62 4.67 -5.84
N ARG A 37 -27.85 5.17 -6.07
CA ARG A 37 -28.32 6.43 -5.50
C ARG A 37 -28.34 6.31 -3.97
N ASN A 38 -27.50 7.08 -3.29
CA ASN A 38 -27.54 7.20 -1.84
C ASN A 38 -28.35 8.44 -1.44
N LYS A 39 -29.51 8.24 -0.81
CA LYS A 39 -30.40 9.33 -0.39
C LYS A 39 -29.82 10.18 0.75
N ASP A 40 -28.77 9.70 1.44
CA ASP A 40 -28.22 10.32 2.64
C ASP A 40 -26.81 10.93 2.47
N GLN A 41 -26.35 11.12 1.22
CA GLN A 41 -25.01 11.61 0.90
C GLN A 41 -24.63 12.91 1.63
N LYS A 42 -25.53 13.91 1.65
CA LYS A 42 -25.30 15.19 2.35
C LYS A 42 -25.12 15.00 3.85
N LYS A 43 -25.84 14.04 4.45
CA LYS A 43 -25.74 13.70 5.87
C LYS A 43 -24.40 13.02 6.18
N ARG A 44 -23.96 12.11 5.30
CA ARG A 44 -22.64 11.45 5.39
C ARG A 44 -21.50 12.44 5.27
N ILE A 45 -21.54 13.36 4.30
CA ILE A 45 -20.52 14.41 4.14
C ILE A 45 -20.43 15.28 5.39
N LYS A 46 -21.57 15.66 5.97
CA LYS A 46 -21.60 16.42 7.23
C LYS A 46 -21.00 15.65 8.40
N ALA A 47 -21.28 14.35 8.50
CA ALA A 47 -20.71 13.48 9.53
C ALA A 47 -19.20 13.31 9.35
N ALA A 48 -18.74 13.05 8.12
CA ALA A 48 -17.33 12.92 7.78
C ALA A 48 -16.55 14.23 8.02
N ALA A 49 -17.12 15.39 7.68
CA ALA A 49 -16.52 16.69 7.96
C ALA A 49 -16.35 16.95 9.47
N LYS A 50 -17.32 16.51 10.28
CA LYS A 50 -17.23 16.58 11.74
C LYS A 50 -16.10 15.68 12.27
N GLU A 51 -16.03 14.44 11.81
CA GLU A 51 -14.96 13.50 12.18
C GLU A 51 -13.58 14.00 11.72
N LEU A 52 -13.47 14.58 10.52
CA LEU A 52 -12.21 15.17 10.02
C LEU A 52 -11.79 16.37 10.86
N ARG A 53 -12.75 17.17 11.33
CA ARG A 53 -12.45 18.27 12.25
C ARG A 53 -11.97 17.75 13.60
N GLU A 54 -12.61 16.71 14.14
CA GLU A 54 -12.15 16.07 15.38
C GLU A 54 -10.72 15.54 15.20
N LEU A 55 -10.42 14.89 14.08
CA LEU A 55 -9.07 14.47 13.72
C LEU A 55 -8.10 15.66 13.68
N LEU A 56 -8.43 16.74 12.97
CA LEU A 56 -7.60 17.94 12.86
C LEU A 56 -7.29 18.55 14.25
N VAL A 57 -8.27 18.56 15.16
CA VAL A 57 -8.15 19.12 16.51
C VAL A 57 -7.38 18.20 17.46
N GLU A 58 -7.61 16.89 17.41
CA GLU A 58 -6.86 15.90 18.20
C GLU A 58 -5.37 15.84 17.80
N THR A 59 -5.03 16.26 16.58
CA THR A 59 -3.66 16.19 16.03
C THR A 59 -2.75 17.40 16.32
N GLU A 60 -3.11 18.29 17.25
CA GLU A 60 -2.08 19.13 17.88
C GLU A 60 -0.98 18.27 18.56
N ASP A 61 -1.29 17.00 18.83
CA ASP A 61 -0.32 15.95 19.20
C ASP A 61 0.20 15.18 17.97
N ARG A 62 1.06 15.86 17.19
CA ARG A 62 2.30 15.44 16.47
C ARG A 62 2.50 14.04 15.83
N SER A 63 1.54 13.12 15.85
CA SER A 63 1.71 11.76 15.30
C SER A 63 1.14 11.57 13.89
N PHE A 64 0.29 12.49 13.42
CA PHE A 64 -0.48 12.31 12.18
C PHE A 64 -0.65 13.65 11.45
N ASP A 65 -0.12 13.77 10.23
CA ASP A 65 -0.22 15.00 9.45
C ASP A 65 -1.56 15.07 8.69
N VAL A 66 -2.61 15.49 9.38
CA VAL A 66 -3.97 15.63 8.82
C VAL A 66 -4.02 16.71 7.73
N SER A 67 -3.05 17.64 7.69
CA SER A 67 -2.95 18.65 6.64
C SER A 67 -2.67 18.03 5.25
N SER A 68 -2.01 16.87 5.23
CA SER A 68 -1.82 16.07 4.01
C SER A 68 -3.14 15.54 3.43
N ILE A 69 -4.21 15.36 4.23
CA ILE A 69 -5.52 14.86 3.74
C ILE A 69 -6.24 15.93 2.92
N LEU A 70 -6.22 17.18 3.39
CA LEU A 70 -6.76 18.30 2.64
C LEU A 70 -6.05 18.41 1.30
N GLY A 71 -4.72 18.32 1.31
CA GLY A 71 -3.91 18.27 0.09
C GLY A 71 -4.24 17.08 -0.82
N ILE A 72 -4.58 15.91 -0.28
CA ILE A 72 -5.03 14.75 -1.07
C ILE A 72 -6.37 15.05 -1.75
N ILE A 73 -7.35 15.57 -1.00
CA ILE A 73 -8.69 15.88 -1.54
C ILE A 73 -8.59 16.99 -2.60
N GLU A 74 -7.86 18.06 -2.32
CA GLU A 74 -7.63 19.17 -3.25
C GLU A 74 -6.90 18.71 -4.51
N SER A 75 -5.78 18.01 -4.35
CA SER A 75 -5.01 17.46 -5.48
C SER A 75 -5.83 16.47 -6.30
N GLY A 76 -6.64 15.64 -5.66
CA GLY A 76 -7.55 14.71 -6.34
C GLY A 76 -8.66 15.44 -7.10
N THR A 77 -9.22 16.50 -6.51
CA THR A 77 -10.24 17.34 -7.15
C THR A 77 -9.68 17.99 -8.43
N GLU A 78 -8.50 18.60 -8.36
CA GLU A 78 -7.87 19.24 -9.52
C GLU A 78 -7.46 18.23 -10.59
N MET A 79 -6.99 17.04 -10.18
CA MET A 79 -6.73 15.95 -11.11
C MET A 79 -7.99 15.54 -11.87
N ILE A 80 -9.12 15.33 -11.18
CA ILE A 80 -10.39 14.95 -11.83
C ILE A 80 -10.87 16.07 -12.77
N LYS A 81 -10.79 17.34 -12.34
CA LYS A 81 -11.13 18.48 -13.21
C LYS A 81 -10.28 18.51 -14.47
N LYS A 82 -8.97 18.29 -14.35
CA LYS A 82 -8.07 18.23 -15.50
C LYS A 82 -8.47 17.08 -16.44
N THR A 83 -8.74 15.90 -15.90
CA THR A 83 -9.26 14.76 -16.69
C THR A 83 -10.54 15.12 -17.43
N ILE A 84 -11.50 15.75 -16.76
CA ILE A 84 -12.76 16.20 -17.37
C ILE A 84 -12.49 17.24 -18.47
N GLY A 85 -11.60 18.20 -18.25
CA GLY A 85 -11.24 19.20 -19.24
C GLY A 85 -10.58 18.59 -20.49
N GLU A 86 -9.66 17.64 -20.30
CA GLU A 86 -9.04 16.90 -21.42
C GLU A 86 -10.09 16.10 -22.22
N LEU A 87 -11.11 15.56 -21.55
CA LEU A 87 -12.24 14.86 -22.18
C LEU A 87 -13.23 15.78 -22.92
N GLU A 88 -13.34 17.04 -22.48
CA GLU A 88 -14.21 18.05 -23.09
C GLU A 88 -13.54 18.66 -24.34
N ILE A 89 -12.22 18.88 -24.33
CA ILE A 89 -11.46 19.42 -25.49
C ILE A 89 -11.47 18.47 -26.70
N ASP A 90 -11.44 17.15 -26.45
CA ASP A 90 -11.49 16.12 -27.51
C ASP A 90 -12.87 16.06 -28.22
N SER A 91 -13.89 16.77 -27.69
CA SER A 91 -15.22 16.85 -28.31
C SER A 91 -15.41 18.00 -29.30
N ASP A 92 -14.49 18.96 -29.35
CA ASP A 92 -14.56 20.10 -30.30
C ASP A 92 -13.95 19.78 -31.68
N VAL A 93 -13.28 18.63 -31.84
CA VAL A 93 -12.53 18.28 -33.06
C VAL A 93 -13.29 17.38 -34.04
N VAL A 94 -14.47 16.83 -33.68
CA VAL A 94 -15.18 15.86 -34.53
C VAL A 94 -16.49 16.42 -35.09
N GLN A 95 -16.53 16.56 -36.43
CA GLN A 95 -17.71 16.90 -37.21
C GLN A 95 -18.92 15.97 -36.96
N PRO A 96 -20.16 16.47 -37.12
CA PRO A 96 -21.36 15.79 -36.66
C PRO A 96 -21.84 14.76 -37.68
N CYS A 97 -21.38 13.51 -37.60
CA CYS A 97 -22.05 12.36 -38.23
C CYS A 97 -21.62 11.02 -37.59
N ARG A 98 -22.28 10.66 -36.47
CA ARG A 98 -22.71 9.29 -36.05
C ARG A 98 -22.88 9.24 -34.54
N VAL A 99 -24.11 9.44 -34.09
CA VAL A 99 -24.54 9.19 -32.71
C VAL A 99 -25.06 7.76 -32.63
N SER A 100 -24.22 6.83 -32.19
CA SER A 100 -24.61 5.67 -31.38
C SER A 100 -23.34 5.04 -30.79
N SER A 101 -23.28 4.94 -29.46
CA SER A 101 -22.13 4.66 -28.57
C SER A 101 -21.05 5.75 -28.56
N MET A 102 -21.21 6.73 -27.67
CA MET A 102 -20.14 7.65 -27.27
C MET A 102 -19.05 6.88 -26.53
N HIS A 103 -18.13 6.26 -27.25
CA HIS A 103 -16.86 5.81 -26.71
C HIS A 103 -15.80 6.77 -27.22
N ARG A 104 -15.56 7.83 -26.44
CA ARG A 104 -14.48 8.79 -26.72
C ARG A 104 -13.15 8.11 -26.42
N VAL A 105 -12.28 8.01 -27.42
CA VAL A 105 -10.99 7.33 -27.29
C VAL A 105 -9.92 8.38 -27.02
N LEU A 106 -9.58 8.58 -25.74
CA LEU A 106 -8.42 9.38 -25.35
C LEU A 106 -7.14 8.82 -25.99
N GLY A 107 -6.22 9.71 -26.37
CA GLY A 107 -4.90 9.32 -26.88
C GLY A 107 -4.06 8.61 -25.83
N ASP A 108 -3.19 7.69 -26.24
CA ASP A 108 -2.43 6.82 -25.33
C ASP A 108 -1.54 7.58 -24.35
N THR A 109 -0.91 8.67 -24.80
CA THR A 109 -0.07 9.54 -23.94
C THR A 109 -0.90 10.20 -22.83
N GLN A 110 -2.12 10.66 -23.14
CA GLN A 110 -3.01 11.28 -22.17
C GLN A 110 -3.53 10.24 -21.16
N LYS A 111 -3.95 9.05 -21.64
CA LYS A 111 -4.34 7.94 -20.78
C LYS A 111 -3.25 7.58 -19.77
N LYS A 112 -1.98 7.53 -20.20
CA LYS A 112 -0.83 7.26 -19.31
C LYS A 112 -0.65 8.34 -18.24
N MET A 113 -0.75 9.62 -18.62
CA MET A 113 -0.63 10.72 -17.65
C MET A 113 -1.77 10.70 -16.62
N ILE A 114 -3.01 10.48 -17.08
CA ILE A 114 -4.17 10.42 -16.19
C ILE A 114 -4.09 9.18 -15.29
N SER A 115 -3.73 8.01 -15.83
CA SER A 115 -3.55 6.77 -15.06
C SER A 115 -2.51 6.95 -13.94
N SER A 116 -1.34 7.51 -14.27
CA SER A 116 -0.30 7.80 -13.27
C SER A 116 -0.79 8.71 -12.14
N GLY A 117 -1.54 9.77 -12.48
CA GLY A 117 -2.18 10.64 -11.50
C GLY A 117 -3.19 9.90 -10.62
N ALA A 118 -4.08 9.12 -11.24
CA ALA A 118 -5.15 8.39 -10.56
C ALA A 118 -4.59 7.32 -9.61
N VAL A 119 -3.56 6.58 -10.02
CA VAL A 119 -2.84 5.60 -9.20
C VAL A 119 -2.20 6.27 -7.99
N LYS A 120 -1.51 7.41 -8.20
CA LYS A 120 -0.89 8.18 -7.11
C LYS A 120 -1.92 8.69 -6.11
N HIS A 121 -3.05 9.21 -6.60
CA HIS A 121 -4.16 9.65 -5.74
C HIS A 121 -4.76 8.51 -4.93
N ASN A 122 -5.04 7.37 -5.58
CA ASN A 122 -5.59 6.18 -4.94
C ASN A 122 -4.67 5.63 -3.85
N HIS A 123 -3.36 5.54 -4.12
CA HIS A 123 -2.38 5.08 -3.13
C HIS A 123 -2.37 5.97 -1.87
N LYS A 124 -2.38 7.29 -2.06
CA LYS A 124 -2.44 8.24 -0.93
C LYS A 124 -3.74 8.08 -0.13
N MET A 125 -4.87 7.87 -0.82
CA MET A 125 -6.17 7.65 -0.18
C MET A 125 -6.19 6.34 0.63
N MET A 126 -5.68 5.25 0.06
CA MET A 126 -5.65 3.94 0.74
C MET A 126 -4.75 3.95 1.97
N ARG A 127 -3.62 4.65 1.90
CA ARG A 127 -2.75 4.87 3.06
C ARG A 127 -3.49 5.62 4.18
N PHE A 128 -4.15 6.73 3.83
CA PHE A 128 -4.96 7.48 4.78
C PHE A 128 -6.02 6.58 5.46
N MET A 129 -6.71 5.77 4.66
CA MET A 129 -7.69 4.81 5.16
C MET A 129 -7.09 3.76 6.10
N LYS A 130 -5.88 3.28 5.81
CA LYS A 130 -5.15 2.35 6.69
C LYS A 130 -4.78 3.03 8.02
N ASP A 131 -4.27 4.26 7.98
CA ASP A 131 -3.89 4.99 9.18
C ASP A 131 -5.09 5.32 10.08
N LEU A 132 -6.25 5.66 9.49
CA LEU A 132 -7.51 5.82 10.24
C LEU A 132 -7.88 4.54 11.00
N LYS A 133 -7.68 3.37 10.40
CA LYS A 133 -7.98 2.07 11.04
C LYS A 133 -7.05 1.78 12.21
N THR A 134 -5.81 2.26 12.19
CA THR A 134 -4.84 2.03 13.27
C THR A 134 -5.08 2.88 14.52
N LYS A 135 -6.01 3.84 14.49
CA LYS A 135 -6.33 4.66 15.66
C LYS A 135 -7.26 3.92 16.62
N GLN A 136 -7.08 4.13 17.93
CA GLN A 136 -7.96 3.57 18.98
C GLN A 136 -9.40 4.13 18.91
N LYS A 137 -9.61 5.28 18.24
CA LYS A 137 -10.92 5.88 18.01
C LYS A 137 -11.37 5.61 16.57
N PRO A 138 -12.54 4.98 16.35
CA PRO A 138 -13.05 4.71 15.00
C PRO A 138 -13.60 5.99 14.35
N PHE A 139 -13.34 6.16 13.05
CA PHE A 139 -13.88 7.24 12.21
C PHE A 139 -14.79 6.67 11.11
N PRO A 140 -15.97 6.13 11.49
CA PRO A 140 -16.81 5.38 10.58
C PRO A 140 -17.36 6.23 9.44
N ALA A 141 -17.75 7.50 9.67
CA ALA A 141 -18.34 8.32 8.60
C ALA A 141 -17.32 8.67 7.52
N ILE A 142 -16.06 8.92 7.90
CA ILE A 142 -14.96 9.08 6.94
C ILE A 142 -14.74 7.79 6.17
N GLN A 143 -14.65 6.66 6.87
CA GLN A 143 -14.39 5.37 6.23
C GLN A 143 -15.47 5.01 5.21
N GLU A 144 -16.73 5.14 5.60
CA GLU A 144 -17.91 4.88 4.78
C GLU A 144 -17.91 5.78 3.53
N LEU A 145 -17.67 7.09 3.68
CA LEU A 145 -17.62 8.04 2.57
C LEU A 145 -16.52 7.69 1.56
N PHE A 146 -15.30 7.41 2.04
CA PHE A 146 -14.18 7.15 1.15
C PHE A 146 -14.20 5.75 0.51
N GLN A 147 -14.66 4.72 1.23
CA GLN A 147 -14.74 3.35 0.73
C GLN A 147 -15.87 3.17 -0.29
N GLU A 148 -17.09 3.55 0.06
CA GLU A 148 -18.26 3.20 -0.74
C GLU A 148 -18.56 4.22 -1.84
N GLU A 149 -18.32 5.52 -1.58
CA GLU A 149 -18.78 6.57 -2.49
C GLU A 149 -17.68 7.14 -3.36
N THR A 150 -16.54 7.54 -2.79
CA THR A 150 -15.53 8.23 -3.61
C THR A 150 -14.55 7.29 -4.29
N SER A 151 -14.01 6.29 -3.59
CA SER A 151 -13.03 5.35 -4.16
C SER A 151 -13.68 4.48 -5.23
N TYR A 152 -14.86 3.92 -4.92
CA TYR A 152 -15.61 3.07 -5.83
C TYR A 152 -16.05 3.80 -7.11
N LYS A 153 -16.82 4.90 -6.98
CA LYS A 153 -17.35 5.64 -8.15
C LYS A 153 -16.22 6.11 -9.07
N LEU A 154 -15.14 6.61 -8.48
CA LEU A 154 -13.98 7.10 -9.21
C LEU A 154 -13.25 5.96 -9.96
N ARG A 155 -13.00 4.83 -9.29
CA ARG A 155 -12.39 3.64 -9.91
C ARG A 155 -13.26 3.10 -11.04
N THR A 156 -14.56 2.98 -10.83
CA THR A 156 -15.50 2.52 -11.87
C THR A 156 -15.53 3.48 -13.07
N ALA A 157 -15.51 4.78 -12.84
CA ALA A 157 -15.42 5.77 -13.92
C ALA A 157 -14.12 5.62 -14.70
N TYR A 158 -12.96 5.59 -14.04
CA TYR A 158 -11.68 5.42 -14.73
C TYR A 158 -11.58 4.10 -15.52
N ASN A 159 -12.06 2.98 -14.95
CA ASN A 159 -12.08 1.71 -15.68
C ASN A 159 -12.89 1.80 -16.97
N LYS A 160 -14.08 2.44 -16.96
CA LYS A 160 -14.86 2.67 -18.18
C LYS A 160 -14.16 3.58 -19.21
N MET A 161 -13.20 4.39 -18.78
CA MET A 161 -12.35 5.20 -19.67
C MET A 161 -11.21 4.39 -20.30
N GLY A 162 -11.08 3.10 -19.98
CA GLY A 162 -9.91 2.29 -20.31
C GLY A 162 -8.66 2.75 -19.53
N ILE A 163 -8.84 3.43 -18.41
CA ILE A 163 -7.76 3.84 -17.51
C ILE A 163 -7.70 2.79 -16.41
N ASP A 164 -6.73 1.89 -16.50
CA ASP A 164 -6.48 0.97 -15.39
C ASP A 164 -5.85 1.76 -14.24
N THR A 165 -6.63 1.92 -13.17
CA THR A 165 -6.15 2.47 -11.89
C THR A 165 -5.60 1.38 -10.98
N LYS A 166 -5.75 0.12 -11.40
CA LYS A 166 -5.05 -1.02 -10.84
C LYS A 166 -3.69 -1.00 -11.53
N GLY A 167 -2.62 -0.88 -10.75
CA GLY A 167 -1.26 -0.66 -11.28
C GLY A 167 -0.73 -1.71 -12.28
N CYS A 168 0.53 -1.57 -12.64
CA CYS A 168 1.23 -2.35 -13.65
C CYS A 168 0.68 -2.24 -15.08
N GLU A 169 1.40 -1.51 -15.95
CA GLU A 169 1.05 -1.29 -17.36
C GLU A 169 1.10 -2.56 -18.23
N SER A 170 1.67 -3.65 -17.73
CA SER A 170 1.88 -4.90 -18.48
C SER A 170 0.96 -6.05 -18.07
N CYS A 171 0.15 -5.90 -17.02
CA CYS A 171 -0.80 -6.94 -16.64
C CYS A 171 -1.95 -7.00 -17.66
N ALA A 172 -2.23 -8.20 -18.16
CA ALA A 172 -3.31 -8.42 -19.12
C ALA A 172 -4.62 -8.86 -18.46
N LEU A 173 -4.56 -9.26 -17.19
CA LEU A 173 -5.72 -9.74 -16.44
C LEU A 173 -6.37 -8.60 -15.65
N GLU A 174 -7.68 -8.51 -15.76
CA GLU A 174 -8.50 -7.65 -14.91
C GLU A 174 -8.67 -8.27 -13.50
N ASP A 175 -9.23 -7.50 -12.57
CA ASP A 175 -9.47 -7.92 -11.18
C ASP A 175 -10.93 -7.59 -10.87
N ASP A 176 -11.81 -8.50 -11.23
CA ASP A 176 -13.23 -8.22 -11.52
C ASP A 176 -14.15 -8.52 -10.35
N SER A 177 -13.72 -8.26 -9.12
CA SER A 177 -14.57 -8.47 -7.96
C SER A 177 -14.43 -7.36 -6.93
N GLU A 178 -15.57 -6.79 -6.55
CA GLU A 178 -15.71 -5.89 -5.40
C GLU A 178 -15.67 -6.74 -4.13
N TRP A 179 -14.48 -6.90 -3.54
CA TRP A 179 -14.31 -7.60 -2.26
C TRP A 179 -14.62 -6.67 -1.07
N GLU A 180 -15.42 -7.14 -0.11
CA GLU A 180 -15.64 -6.38 1.12
C GLU A 180 -14.38 -6.45 2.00
N VAL A 181 -13.82 -5.29 2.35
CA VAL A 181 -12.57 -5.25 3.13
C VAL A 181 -12.84 -5.51 4.60
N LYS A 182 -12.23 -6.56 5.16
CA LYS A 182 -12.24 -6.87 6.60
C LYS A 182 -10.88 -6.67 7.23
N THR A 183 -10.86 -6.09 8.42
CA THR A 183 -9.66 -6.00 9.25
C THR A 183 -9.70 -7.14 10.26
N PRO A 184 -8.73 -8.08 10.22
CA PRO A 184 -8.69 -9.20 11.17
C PRO A 184 -8.28 -8.73 12.56
N SER A 185 -8.61 -9.53 13.57
CA SER A 185 -8.00 -9.42 14.90
C SER A 185 -6.59 -10.00 14.86
N GLU A 186 -5.61 -9.31 15.44
CA GLU A 186 -4.22 -9.76 15.53
C GLU A 186 -3.89 -10.23 16.95
N VAL A 187 -3.30 -11.42 17.08
CA VAL A 187 -2.75 -11.94 18.34
C VAL A 187 -1.28 -12.26 18.13
N THR A 188 -0.41 -11.60 18.88
CA THR A 188 1.04 -11.87 18.86
C THR A 188 1.35 -12.99 19.84
N ALA A 189 1.83 -14.13 19.34
CA ALA A 189 2.28 -15.25 20.14
C ALA A 189 3.65 -15.73 19.65
N GLU A 190 4.62 -15.88 20.55
CA GLU A 190 5.92 -16.51 20.29
C GLU A 190 6.62 -15.99 19.01
N ALA A 191 6.68 -14.67 18.86
CA ALA A 191 7.27 -13.96 17.71
C ALA A 191 6.55 -14.12 16.35
N SER A 192 5.37 -14.74 16.30
CA SER A 192 4.51 -14.78 15.11
C SER A 192 3.16 -14.09 15.36
N ILE A 193 2.60 -13.45 14.32
CA ILE A 193 1.29 -12.80 14.39
C ILE A 193 0.25 -13.76 13.81
N LYS A 194 -0.74 -14.11 14.61
CA LYS A 194 -1.92 -14.86 14.19
C LYS A 194 -3.07 -13.90 13.92
N TYR A 195 -3.70 -14.06 12.77
CA TYR A 195 -4.87 -13.31 12.33
C TYR A 195 -6.13 -14.16 12.55
N SER A 196 -7.19 -13.54 13.05
CA SER A 196 -8.50 -14.18 13.19
C SER A 196 -9.60 -13.27 12.66
N VAL A 197 -10.52 -13.83 11.89
CA VAL A 197 -11.65 -13.09 11.31
C VAL A 197 -12.91 -13.96 11.29
N ARG A 198 -14.06 -13.32 11.53
CA ARG A 198 -15.38 -13.94 11.40
C ARG A 198 -16.21 -13.10 10.43
N THR A 199 -16.82 -13.74 9.45
CA THR A 199 -17.64 -13.08 8.44
C THR A 199 -18.93 -13.86 8.21
N SER A 200 -19.99 -13.16 7.80
CA SER A 200 -21.18 -13.81 7.25
C SER A 200 -20.92 -14.36 5.86
N ALA A 201 -21.92 -14.98 5.23
CA ALA A 201 -21.89 -15.30 3.80
C ALA A 201 -21.55 -14.05 2.96
N GLY A 202 -20.64 -14.20 1.99
CA GLY A 202 -20.15 -13.11 1.15
C GLY A 202 -18.74 -13.34 0.62
N GLN A 203 -18.15 -12.27 0.10
CA GLN A 203 -16.78 -12.25 -0.42
C GLN A 203 -15.98 -11.13 0.24
N TYR A 204 -14.83 -11.48 0.80
CA TYR A 204 -14.06 -10.58 1.65
C TYR A 204 -12.57 -10.56 1.29
N GLU A 205 -11.93 -9.42 1.54
CA GLU A 205 -10.47 -9.24 1.45
C GLU A 205 -9.93 -8.76 2.80
N CYS A 206 -8.88 -9.41 3.29
CA CYS A 206 -8.17 -8.98 4.49
C CYS A 206 -7.33 -7.72 4.22
N SER A 207 -7.54 -6.66 5.01
CA SER A 207 -6.78 -5.40 4.88
C SER A 207 -5.30 -5.49 5.24
N GLU A 208 -4.89 -6.50 6.01
CA GLU A 208 -3.51 -6.64 6.50
C GLU A 208 -2.68 -7.63 5.69
N THR A 209 -3.30 -8.60 5.04
CA THR A 209 -2.59 -9.67 4.32
C THR A 209 -2.98 -9.81 2.86
N GLY A 210 -4.05 -9.13 2.42
CA GLY A 210 -4.58 -9.27 1.07
C GLY A 210 -5.23 -10.63 0.78
N LEU A 211 -5.32 -11.54 1.76
CA LEU A 211 -6.00 -12.82 1.60
C LEU A 211 -7.48 -12.58 1.27
N ARG A 212 -8.02 -13.26 0.26
CA ARG A 212 -9.43 -13.17 -0.13
C ARG A 212 -10.13 -14.50 0.06
N TRP A 213 -11.40 -14.46 0.45
CA TRP A 213 -12.23 -15.66 0.61
C TRP A 213 -13.69 -15.40 0.25
N ARG A 214 -14.34 -16.43 -0.32
CA ARG A 214 -15.77 -16.44 -0.65
C ARG A 214 -16.45 -17.60 0.06
N SER A 215 -17.61 -17.35 0.65
CA SER A 215 -18.45 -18.37 1.29
C SER A 215 -19.93 -18.03 1.12
N ASP A 216 -20.76 -19.07 1.06
CA ASP A 216 -22.23 -19.02 1.12
C ASP A 216 -22.77 -19.12 2.56
N THR A 217 -21.89 -19.32 3.54
CA THR A 217 -22.21 -19.48 4.95
C THR A 217 -21.37 -18.55 5.83
N ASP A 218 -21.76 -18.45 7.10
CA ASP A 218 -20.92 -17.79 8.10
C ASP A 218 -19.64 -18.60 8.32
N VAL A 219 -18.49 -17.91 8.27
CA VAL A 219 -17.18 -18.54 8.37
C VAL A 219 -16.31 -17.85 9.41
N SER A 220 -15.51 -18.64 10.13
CA SER A 220 -14.44 -18.15 10.99
C SER A 220 -13.10 -18.71 10.49
N LEU A 221 -12.14 -17.82 10.26
CA LEU A 221 -10.82 -18.14 9.75
C LEU A 221 -9.76 -17.76 10.79
N GLU A 222 -8.75 -18.60 10.90
CA GLU A 222 -7.50 -18.29 11.56
C GLU A 222 -6.35 -18.54 10.61
N TYR A 223 -5.40 -17.61 10.53
CA TYR A 223 -4.25 -17.78 9.66
C TYR A 223 -3.04 -16.98 10.11
N ARG A 224 -1.87 -17.30 9.55
CA ARG A 224 -0.62 -16.58 9.78
C ARG A 224 0.31 -16.70 8.58
N PHE A 225 1.25 -15.78 8.47
CA PHE A 225 2.38 -15.96 7.58
C PHE A 225 3.35 -17.00 8.16
N VAL A 226 3.95 -17.79 7.27
CA VAL A 226 4.98 -18.76 7.60
C VAL A 226 6.20 -18.51 6.73
N ASP A 227 7.39 -18.75 7.25
CA ASP A 227 8.62 -18.61 6.48
C ASP A 227 8.80 -19.81 5.54
N TRP A 228 9.09 -19.54 4.27
CA TRP A 228 9.36 -20.56 3.27
C TRP A 228 10.53 -21.48 3.63
N GLU A 229 11.47 -21.00 4.45
CA GLU A 229 12.61 -21.76 4.97
C GLU A 229 12.19 -22.90 5.93
N SER A 230 10.95 -22.90 6.42
CA SER A 230 10.40 -23.99 7.24
C SER A 230 10.01 -25.23 6.42
N LEU A 231 9.90 -25.12 5.09
CA LEU A 231 9.56 -26.25 4.22
C LEU A 231 10.79 -27.10 3.88
N HIS A 232 10.54 -28.36 3.51
CA HIS A 232 11.60 -29.28 3.10
C HIS A 232 12.42 -28.74 1.92
N GLU A 233 13.75 -28.80 2.02
CA GLU A 233 14.67 -28.21 1.05
C GLU A 233 14.45 -28.72 -0.39
N ASP A 234 14.04 -29.98 -0.55
CA ASP A 234 13.77 -30.58 -1.86
C ASP A 234 12.65 -29.87 -2.64
N ILE A 235 11.63 -29.34 -1.94
CA ILE A 235 10.57 -28.54 -2.57
C ILE A 235 11.19 -27.23 -3.09
N MET A 236 11.97 -26.57 -2.25
CA MET A 236 12.57 -25.26 -2.51
C MET A 236 13.73 -25.32 -3.53
N LYS A 237 14.24 -26.51 -3.83
CA LYS A 237 15.24 -26.74 -4.88
C LYS A 237 14.66 -26.55 -6.27
N ASN A 238 13.48 -27.11 -6.53
CA ASN A 238 12.85 -27.10 -7.86
C ASN A 238 11.81 -26.01 -8.03
N TYR A 239 11.27 -25.49 -6.93
CA TYR A 239 10.22 -24.48 -6.94
C TYR A 239 10.64 -23.23 -6.19
N LYS A 240 10.09 -22.09 -6.61
CA LYS A 240 10.34 -20.80 -5.98
C LYS A 240 9.03 -20.11 -5.62
N PRO A 241 9.00 -19.37 -4.48
CA PRO A 241 7.82 -18.65 -4.05
C PRO A 241 7.41 -17.57 -5.04
N CYS A 242 6.11 -17.49 -5.29
CA CYS A 242 5.46 -16.45 -6.07
C CYS A 242 4.49 -15.60 -5.22
N GLY A 243 4.33 -15.95 -3.95
CA GLY A 243 3.54 -15.25 -2.94
C GLY A 243 4.00 -15.62 -1.53
N PRO A 244 3.40 -15.05 -0.47
CA PRO A 244 3.62 -15.49 0.90
C PRO A 244 3.11 -16.92 1.13
N LEU A 245 3.79 -17.67 2.00
CA LEU A 245 3.29 -18.93 2.55
C LEU A 245 2.38 -18.62 3.73
N MET A 246 1.19 -19.22 3.76
CA MET A 246 0.20 -19.01 4.80
C MET A 246 -0.24 -20.33 5.41
N ASP A 247 -0.28 -20.39 6.73
CA ASP A 247 -0.92 -21.45 7.50
C ASP A 247 -2.36 -21.01 7.75
N ILE A 248 -3.33 -21.66 7.11
CA ILE A 248 -4.74 -21.26 7.14
C ILE A 248 -5.58 -22.39 7.73
N THR A 249 -6.48 -22.03 8.64
CA THR A 249 -7.43 -22.94 9.28
C THR A 249 -8.83 -22.31 9.26
N VAL A 250 -9.81 -23.07 8.77
CA VAL A 250 -11.23 -22.75 8.98
C VAL A 250 -11.65 -23.34 10.33
N THR A 251 -12.01 -22.48 11.27
CA THR A 251 -12.45 -22.90 12.61
C THR A 251 -13.96 -23.14 12.68
N SER A 252 -14.73 -22.58 11.75
CA SER A 252 -16.17 -22.79 11.61
C SER A 252 -16.62 -22.41 10.20
N GLY A 253 -17.59 -23.13 9.64
CA GLY A 253 -18.11 -22.93 8.28
C GLY A 253 -17.28 -23.63 7.19
N SER A 254 -17.49 -23.23 5.93
CA SER A 254 -16.73 -23.70 4.76
C SER A 254 -16.47 -22.55 3.79
N LEU A 255 -15.41 -22.64 2.98
CA LEU A 255 -15.15 -21.69 1.91
C LEU A 255 -15.38 -22.35 0.55
N GLU A 256 -16.01 -21.61 -0.36
CA GLU A 256 -16.12 -22.01 -1.77
C GLU A 256 -14.86 -21.59 -2.54
N GLU A 257 -14.26 -20.46 -2.17
CA GLU A 257 -13.06 -19.94 -2.81
C GLU A 257 -12.10 -19.34 -1.80
N ILE A 258 -10.80 -19.51 -2.06
CA ILE A 258 -9.74 -18.72 -1.44
C ILE A 258 -8.84 -18.18 -2.53
N HIS A 259 -8.44 -16.91 -2.41
CA HIS A 259 -7.50 -16.32 -3.34
C HIS A 259 -6.25 -15.87 -2.58
N LEU A 260 -5.14 -16.53 -2.88
CA LEU A 260 -3.84 -16.29 -2.25
C LEU A 260 -3.13 -15.15 -2.99
N PRO A 261 -2.60 -14.14 -2.29
CA PRO A 261 -1.86 -13.07 -2.94
C PRO A 261 -0.60 -13.62 -3.63
N HIS A 262 -0.25 -13.05 -4.78
CA HIS A 262 1.01 -13.30 -5.46
C HIS A 262 1.63 -11.98 -5.95
N PHE A 263 2.93 -12.00 -6.18
CA PHE A 263 3.68 -10.88 -6.75
C PHE A 263 4.05 -11.12 -8.22
N ILE A 264 3.54 -12.15 -8.88
CA ILE A 264 3.73 -12.38 -10.33
C ILE A 264 3.03 -11.28 -11.14
N CYS A 265 3.66 -10.82 -12.22
CA CYS A 265 3.02 -10.07 -13.27
C CYS A 265 2.50 -11.02 -14.34
N VAL A 266 1.18 -11.11 -14.45
CA VAL A 266 0.53 -11.99 -15.43
C VAL A 266 0.33 -11.18 -16.72
N ASP A 267 1.33 -11.23 -17.60
CA ASP A 267 1.23 -10.64 -18.94
C ASP A 267 0.64 -11.67 -19.94
N SER A 268 0.07 -11.18 -21.04
CA SER A 268 -0.58 -12.01 -22.06
C SER A 268 0.39 -12.93 -22.82
N GLY A 269 1.70 -12.80 -22.61
CA GLY A 269 2.74 -13.58 -23.29
C GLY A 269 3.40 -14.66 -22.43
N SER A 270 3.22 -14.63 -21.11
CA SER A 270 3.87 -15.54 -20.14
C SER A 270 2.88 -16.40 -19.34
N SER A 271 1.57 -16.20 -19.49
CA SER A 271 0.56 -16.98 -18.80
C SER A 271 0.44 -18.39 -19.42
N SER A 272 1.21 -19.35 -18.91
CA SER A 272 0.71 -20.72 -18.88
C SER A 272 0.26 -21.03 -17.45
N ASP A 273 -1.03 -21.37 -17.29
CA ASP A 273 -1.60 -21.96 -16.06
C ASP A 273 -0.84 -23.23 -15.59
N ASP A 274 0.10 -23.71 -16.40
CA ASP A 274 0.98 -24.81 -16.08
C ASP A 274 2.24 -24.42 -15.31
N ALA A 275 2.73 -23.18 -15.45
CA ALA A 275 3.98 -22.76 -14.83
C ALA A 275 3.84 -22.43 -13.33
N VAL A 276 2.66 -21.95 -12.93
CA VAL A 276 2.37 -21.52 -11.56
C VAL A 276 1.38 -22.52 -10.94
N LYS A 277 1.66 -22.93 -9.70
CA LYS A 277 0.84 -23.88 -8.94
C LYS A 277 0.63 -23.38 -7.53
N ALA A 278 -0.49 -23.78 -6.94
CA ALA A 278 -0.66 -23.69 -5.51
C ALA A 278 -0.03 -24.92 -4.84
N LEU A 279 0.91 -24.67 -3.94
CA LEU A 279 1.44 -25.65 -3.02
C LEU A 279 0.47 -25.80 -1.85
N HIS A 280 0.13 -27.05 -1.53
CA HIS A 280 -0.63 -27.41 -0.34
C HIS A 280 0.15 -28.47 0.43
N VAL A 281 0.58 -28.14 1.65
CA VAL A 281 1.34 -29.05 2.54
C VAL A 281 0.49 -29.38 3.75
N ASN A 282 0.14 -30.65 3.91
CA ASN A 282 -0.62 -31.16 5.04
C ASN A 282 0.19 -32.21 5.79
N GLY A 283 0.69 -31.86 6.98
CA GLY A 283 1.63 -32.70 7.70
C GLY A 283 2.90 -32.95 6.87
N SER A 284 3.17 -34.22 6.56
CA SER A 284 4.31 -34.63 5.73
C SER A 284 4.02 -34.68 4.23
N GLU A 285 2.77 -34.50 3.81
CA GLU A 285 2.36 -34.63 2.41
C GLU A 285 2.31 -33.26 1.73
N ALA A 286 3.01 -33.12 0.61
CA ALA A 286 2.97 -31.93 -0.25
C ALA A 286 2.30 -32.26 -1.58
N SER A 287 1.36 -31.42 -1.99
CA SER A 287 0.61 -31.55 -3.24
C SER A 287 0.62 -30.24 -4.01
N LEU A 288 0.58 -30.33 -5.34
CA LEU A 288 0.52 -29.18 -6.25
C LEU A 288 -0.84 -29.16 -6.93
N GLN A 289 -1.54 -28.04 -6.83
CA GLN A 289 -2.86 -27.85 -7.40
C GLN A 289 -2.83 -26.78 -8.48
N ARG A 290 -3.70 -26.90 -9.49
CA ARG A 290 -3.93 -25.82 -10.45
C ARG A 290 -4.64 -24.69 -9.73
N CYS A 291 -4.26 -23.46 -10.06
CA CYS A 291 -4.91 -22.25 -9.58
C CYS A 291 -5.20 -21.34 -10.78
N GLU A 292 -6.29 -20.59 -10.70
CA GLU A 292 -6.61 -19.57 -11.69
C GLU A 292 -5.91 -18.28 -11.27
N LEU A 293 -4.99 -17.78 -12.09
CA LEU A 293 -4.31 -16.51 -11.79
C LEU A 293 -5.21 -15.34 -12.15
N THR A 294 -5.19 -14.33 -11.29
CA THR A 294 -5.71 -12.98 -11.55
C THR A 294 -4.54 -12.01 -11.54
N ARG A 295 -4.81 -10.70 -11.60
CA ARG A 295 -3.75 -9.69 -11.57
C ARG A 295 -2.84 -9.75 -10.33
N SER A 296 -3.38 -10.11 -9.18
CA SER A 296 -2.65 -10.10 -7.90
C SER A 296 -2.90 -11.31 -7.00
N HIS A 297 -3.77 -12.23 -7.40
CA HIS A 297 -4.15 -13.37 -6.59
C HIS A 297 -4.27 -14.64 -7.42
N ALA A 298 -4.02 -15.78 -6.79
CA ALA A 298 -4.26 -17.10 -7.34
C ALA A 298 -5.49 -17.70 -6.65
N LYS A 299 -6.54 -17.91 -7.43
CA LYS A 299 -7.81 -18.48 -7.00
C LYS A 299 -7.75 -19.99 -6.92
N LEU A 300 -8.25 -20.52 -5.81
CA LEU A 300 -8.46 -21.93 -5.54
C LEU A 300 -9.93 -22.16 -5.18
N LEU A 301 -10.52 -23.21 -5.74
CA LEU A 301 -11.90 -23.63 -5.47
C LEU A 301 -11.90 -24.74 -4.43
N ASN A 302 -12.89 -24.71 -3.53
CA ASN A 302 -13.10 -25.71 -2.48
C ASN A 302 -11.79 -26.11 -1.77
N PRO A 303 -11.04 -25.12 -1.25
CA PRO A 303 -9.71 -25.37 -0.71
C PRO A 303 -9.75 -26.33 0.48
N THR A 304 -8.77 -27.23 0.51
CA THR A 304 -8.38 -27.93 1.74
C THR A 304 -7.39 -27.05 2.51
N PHE A 305 -7.49 -27.02 3.84
CA PHE A 305 -6.78 -26.04 4.66
C PHE A 305 -5.59 -26.63 5.39
N SER A 306 -4.44 -26.04 5.14
CA SER A 306 -3.16 -26.29 5.78
C SER A 306 -2.18 -25.19 5.35
N LEU A 307 -0.87 -25.48 5.26
CA LEU A 307 0.09 -24.58 4.64
C LEU A 307 -0.17 -24.46 3.13
N LEU A 308 -0.47 -23.23 2.70
CA LEU A 308 -0.80 -22.86 1.33
C LEU A 308 0.11 -21.74 0.83
N GLY A 309 0.63 -21.88 -0.39
CA GLY A 309 1.47 -20.84 -1.01
C GLY A 309 1.55 -20.99 -2.52
N ILE A 310 1.79 -19.90 -3.23
CA ILE A 310 1.93 -19.91 -4.69
C ILE A 310 3.39 -20.11 -5.07
N ILE A 311 3.66 -21.06 -5.97
CA ILE A 311 5.01 -21.41 -6.42
C ILE A 311 5.07 -21.50 -7.94
N ALA A 312 6.27 -21.33 -8.49
CA ALA A 312 6.58 -21.66 -9.88
C ALA A 312 7.83 -22.51 -9.97
N HIS A 313 7.95 -23.31 -11.03
CA HIS A 313 9.17 -24.08 -11.26
C HIS A 313 10.35 -23.13 -11.53
N LEU A 314 11.54 -23.46 -11.01
CA LEU A 314 12.72 -22.59 -11.01
C LEU A 314 13.04 -22.02 -12.40
N TYR A 315 13.01 -22.83 -13.46
CA TYR A 315 13.32 -22.35 -14.82
C TYR A 315 12.32 -21.31 -15.34
N GLN A 316 11.04 -21.45 -15.03
CA GLN A 316 9.99 -20.50 -15.42
C GLN A 316 10.05 -19.26 -14.53
N TYR A 317 10.30 -19.46 -13.23
CA TYR A 317 10.45 -18.37 -12.27
C TYR A 317 11.54 -17.35 -12.67
N LEU A 318 12.65 -17.81 -13.26
CA LEU A 318 13.74 -16.95 -13.71
C LEU A 318 13.42 -16.10 -14.96
N THR A 319 12.38 -16.46 -15.73
CA THR A 319 11.94 -15.70 -16.91
C THR A 319 10.77 -14.77 -16.60
N MET A 320 10.04 -15.02 -15.51
CA MET A 320 8.92 -14.23 -15.03
C MET A 320 9.33 -12.81 -14.59
N LYS A 321 8.34 -11.93 -14.59
CA LYS A 321 8.41 -10.60 -13.99
C LYS A 321 7.51 -10.53 -12.76
N PHE A 322 7.87 -9.66 -11.83
CA PHE A 322 7.22 -9.56 -10.54
C PHE A 322 6.92 -8.12 -10.17
N HIS A 323 5.71 -7.90 -9.65
CA HIS A 323 5.31 -6.63 -9.05
C HIS A 323 6.19 -6.33 -7.85
N CYS A 324 6.76 -5.12 -7.86
CA CYS A 324 7.63 -4.63 -6.83
C CYS A 324 7.06 -3.34 -6.24
N VAL A 325 7.48 -3.02 -5.01
CA VAL A 325 7.19 -1.77 -4.35
C VAL A 325 8.48 -1.09 -3.92
N THR A 326 8.47 0.24 -3.97
CA THR A 326 9.50 1.07 -3.38
C THR A 326 8.99 1.67 -2.08
N LEU A 327 9.77 1.55 -1.02
CA LEU A 327 9.47 2.17 0.28
C LEU A 327 10.65 3.06 0.67
N ILE A 328 10.39 4.30 1.05
CA ILE A 328 11.45 5.26 1.39
C ILE A 328 11.31 5.59 2.87
N TYR A 329 12.38 5.42 3.64
CA TYR A 329 12.43 5.78 5.05
C TYR A 329 13.57 6.74 5.30
N ARG A 330 13.26 7.87 5.93
CA ARG A 330 14.26 8.81 6.42
C ARG A 330 14.72 8.42 7.82
N ASN A 331 15.98 8.06 7.92
CA ASN A 331 16.67 7.73 9.16
C ASN A 331 17.24 9.00 9.84
N ARG A 332 17.87 9.90 9.08
CA ARG A 332 18.50 11.14 9.60
C ARG A 332 18.29 12.31 8.63
N THR A 333 18.33 13.54 9.15
CA THR A 333 18.02 14.77 8.38
C THR A 333 19.24 15.60 7.99
N SER A 334 20.32 15.53 8.75
CA SER A 334 21.54 16.29 8.48
C SER A 334 22.74 15.57 9.11
N PRO A 335 23.61 14.96 8.31
CA PRO A 335 23.44 14.68 6.87
C PRO A 335 22.17 13.86 6.60
N LEU A 336 21.53 14.09 5.45
CA LEU A 336 20.30 13.40 5.08
C LEU A 336 20.62 11.94 4.78
N ASN A 337 19.87 11.02 5.40
CA ASN A 337 20.02 9.60 5.20
C ASN A 337 18.66 8.96 4.92
N LEU A 338 18.54 8.34 3.74
CA LEU A 338 17.34 7.68 3.25
C LEU A 338 17.64 6.20 3.01
N HIS A 339 16.83 5.31 3.57
CA HIS A 339 16.76 3.93 3.16
C HIS A 339 15.69 3.80 2.06
N VAL A 340 16.11 3.44 0.85
CA VAL A 340 15.23 3.24 -0.31
C VAL A 340 15.12 1.74 -0.57
N TYR A 341 14.03 1.14 -0.12
CA TYR A 341 13.73 -0.27 -0.32
C TYR A 341 13.20 -0.51 -1.74
N LEU A 342 13.65 -1.58 -2.37
CA LEU A 342 13.07 -2.17 -3.57
C LEU A 342 12.76 -3.64 -3.27
N ILE A 343 11.49 -3.93 -2.98
CA ILE A 343 11.06 -5.25 -2.53
C ILE A 343 9.92 -5.76 -3.42
N LEU A 344 9.67 -7.06 -3.39
CA LEU A 344 8.48 -7.63 -4.00
C LEU A 344 7.22 -7.05 -3.34
N ASN A 345 6.12 -7.00 -4.08
CA ASN A 345 4.82 -6.55 -3.58
C ASN A 345 4.19 -7.61 -2.65
N ASP A 346 4.83 -7.84 -1.51
CA ASP A 346 4.49 -8.83 -0.49
C ASP A 346 4.16 -8.12 0.83
N GLU A 347 2.93 -8.28 1.32
CA GLU A 347 2.48 -7.67 2.57
C GLU A 347 3.28 -8.12 3.79
N LYS A 348 3.75 -9.38 3.81
CA LYS A 348 4.64 -9.87 4.88
C LYS A 348 5.93 -9.04 4.90
N LEU A 349 6.58 -8.92 3.75
CA LEU A 349 7.84 -8.20 3.62
C LEU A 349 7.69 -6.69 3.89
N LYS A 350 6.56 -6.08 3.48
CA LYS A 350 6.23 -4.70 3.84
C LYS A 350 6.08 -4.51 5.35
N LYS A 351 5.40 -5.46 6.03
CA LYS A 351 5.23 -5.44 7.49
C LYS A 351 6.59 -5.60 8.20
N ASP A 352 7.45 -6.50 7.72
CA ASP A 352 8.81 -6.70 8.25
C ASP A 352 9.67 -5.43 8.10
N VAL A 353 9.62 -4.78 6.93
CA VAL A 353 10.30 -3.49 6.70
C VAL A 353 9.75 -2.41 7.63
N LYS A 354 8.43 -2.29 7.77
CA LYS A 354 7.80 -1.28 8.64
C LYS A 354 8.21 -1.47 10.11
N GLU A 355 8.29 -2.70 10.58
CA GLU A 355 8.74 -3.01 11.95
C GLU A 355 10.23 -2.68 12.14
N LYS A 356 11.08 -3.05 11.17
CA LYS A 356 12.51 -2.70 11.17
C LYS A 356 12.74 -1.18 11.17
N GLU A 357 11.92 -0.46 10.41
CA GLU A 357 12.00 0.99 10.21
C GLU A 357 11.13 1.79 11.20
N LYS A 358 10.59 1.16 12.26
CA LYS A 358 9.68 1.81 13.22
C LYS A 358 10.21 3.10 13.87
N LYS A 359 11.54 3.25 13.92
CA LYS A 359 12.22 4.44 14.46
C LYS A 359 12.46 5.53 13.41
N ASN A 360 12.20 5.26 12.15
CA ASN A 360 12.44 6.14 11.01
C ASN A 360 11.11 6.71 10.47
N THR A 361 11.18 7.74 9.63
CA THR A 361 10.00 8.41 9.06
C THR A 361 9.80 7.94 7.63
N GLU A 362 8.65 7.35 7.32
CA GLU A 362 8.34 6.95 5.95
C GLU A 362 8.03 8.18 5.07
N ILE A 363 8.61 8.20 3.87
CA ILE A 363 8.31 9.15 2.81
C ILE A 363 7.53 8.42 1.72
N VAL A 364 6.26 8.76 1.58
CA VAL A 364 5.32 8.05 0.71
C VAL A 364 5.55 8.43 -0.73
N LYS A 365 5.91 7.45 -1.56
CA LYS A 365 6.05 7.66 -3.00
C LYS A 365 5.38 6.54 -3.79
N PRO A 366 4.99 6.81 -5.06
CA PRO A 366 4.46 5.77 -5.94
C PRO A 366 5.44 4.61 -6.07
N THR A 367 4.93 3.41 -6.33
CA THR A 367 5.72 2.23 -6.63
C THR A 367 6.02 2.14 -8.14
N PRO A 368 6.92 1.26 -8.59
CA PRO A 368 7.15 1.04 -10.02
C PRO A 368 5.85 0.66 -10.77
N ASN A 369 5.65 1.23 -11.96
CA ASN A 369 4.53 0.91 -12.85
C ASN A 369 4.82 -0.31 -13.73
N GLU A 370 6.05 -0.83 -13.72
CA GLU A 370 6.44 -2.01 -14.47
C GLU A 370 6.87 -3.13 -13.51
N ALA A 371 6.59 -4.37 -13.91
CA ALA A 371 7.07 -5.53 -13.19
C ALA A 371 8.55 -5.82 -13.50
N LEU A 372 9.28 -6.25 -12.49
CA LEU A 372 10.73 -6.39 -12.50
C LEU A 372 11.17 -7.85 -12.54
N LYS A 373 12.37 -8.10 -13.06
CA LYS A 373 12.98 -9.43 -13.02
C LYS A 373 13.76 -9.57 -11.73
N ILE A 374 13.45 -10.60 -10.97
CA ILE A 374 14.27 -11.05 -9.85
C ILE A 374 15.66 -11.49 -10.33
N ASP A 375 16.59 -11.57 -9.39
CA ASP A 375 17.99 -11.93 -9.61
C ASP A 375 18.75 -11.05 -10.62
N LYS A 376 18.13 -9.94 -11.05
CA LYS A 376 18.78 -8.85 -11.78
C LYS A 376 19.23 -7.76 -10.84
N PHE A 377 20.18 -6.96 -11.31
CA PHE A 377 20.71 -5.82 -10.58
C PHE A 377 20.01 -4.54 -11.01
N TYR A 378 19.77 -3.69 -10.02
CA TYR A 378 19.15 -2.39 -10.17
C TYR A 378 20.04 -1.35 -9.50
N THR A 379 20.08 -0.14 -10.06
CA THR A 379 20.95 0.95 -9.59
C THR A 379 20.06 2.13 -9.21
N LEU A 380 20.20 2.62 -7.98
CA LEU A 380 19.58 3.88 -7.57
C LEU A 380 20.47 5.04 -7.99
N LYS A 381 19.87 6.06 -8.59
CA LYS A 381 20.50 7.31 -8.96
C LYS A 381 19.72 8.49 -8.40
N THR A 382 20.40 9.63 -8.31
CA THR A 382 19.82 10.86 -7.79
C THR A 382 20.45 12.09 -8.44
N SER A 383 19.71 13.20 -8.46
CA SER A 383 20.15 14.50 -8.96
C SER A 383 21.18 15.22 -8.07
N CYS A 384 21.45 14.72 -6.87
CA CYS A 384 22.33 15.36 -5.89
C CYS A 384 23.64 14.60 -5.69
N ASP A 385 24.71 15.32 -5.33
CA ASP A 385 25.94 14.67 -4.88
C ASP A 385 25.68 13.84 -3.63
N SER A 386 25.96 12.54 -3.73
CA SER A 386 25.49 11.54 -2.78
C SER A 386 26.37 10.31 -2.74
N LYS A 387 26.26 9.56 -1.64
CA LYS A 387 26.84 8.23 -1.49
C LYS A 387 25.71 7.22 -1.40
N ILE A 388 25.72 6.22 -2.27
CA ILE A 388 24.70 5.17 -2.35
C ILE A 388 25.37 3.83 -2.12
N ASN A 389 24.83 3.03 -1.19
CA ASN A 389 25.31 1.69 -0.91
C ASN A 389 24.15 0.69 -0.81
N PRO A 390 24.18 -0.46 -1.50
CA PRO A 390 25.17 -0.84 -2.51
C PRO A 390 25.04 0.04 -3.77
N GLN A 391 26.09 0.08 -4.60
CA GLN A 391 26.03 0.74 -5.90
C GLN A 391 25.00 0.04 -6.81
N ASP A 392 25.06 -1.28 -6.87
CA ASP A 392 24.10 -2.12 -7.57
C ASP A 392 23.46 -3.11 -6.59
N LEU A 393 22.13 -3.16 -6.61
CA LEU A 393 21.33 -4.01 -5.75
C LEU A 393 20.76 -5.17 -6.56
N LYS A 394 21.09 -6.39 -6.16
CA LYS A 394 20.45 -7.59 -6.72
C LYS A 394 19.06 -7.73 -6.09
N LEU A 395 18.01 -7.75 -6.91
CA LEU A 395 16.64 -7.96 -6.44
C LEU A 395 16.45 -9.43 -6.05
N THR A 396 16.58 -9.74 -4.77
CA THR A 396 16.43 -11.10 -4.24
C THR A 396 15.05 -11.28 -3.59
N PRO A 397 14.32 -12.37 -3.88
CA PRO A 397 13.04 -12.65 -3.24
C PRO A 397 13.20 -12.88 -1.73
N CYS A 398 12.11 -12.68 -0.97
CA CYS A 398 12.06 -12.88 0.49
C CYS A 398 13.08 -12.06 1.32
N LYS A 399 13.77 -11.09 0.70
CA LYS A 399 14.72 -10.19 1.37
C LYS A 399 14.27 -8.75 1.23
N ALA A 400 14.43 -7.98 2.30
CA ALA A 400 14.22 -6.54 2.28
C ALA A 400 15.41 -5.86 1.59
N ASN A 401 15.46 -5.89 0.25
CA ASN A 401 16.53 -5.24 -0.50
C ASN A 401 16.37 -3.71 -0.40
N PHE A 402 17.45 -3.01 -0.07
CA PHE A 402 17.44 -1.54 0.01
C PHE A 402 18.77 -0.92 -0.34
N PHE A 403 18.70 0.33 -0.77
CA PHE A 403 19.83 1.24 -0.91
C PHE A 403 19.87 2.16 0.32
N ASP A 404 21.06 2.34 0.87
CA ASP A 404 21.38 3.35 1.86
C ASP A 404 21.94 4.58 1.12
N LEU A 405 21.13 5.64 1.06
CA LEU A 405 21.43 6.89 0.38
C LEU A 405 21.79 7.97 1.40
N TYR A 406 22.98 8.54 1.24
CA TYR A 406 23.51 9.60 2.08
C TYR A 406 23.76 10.86 1.24
N ILE A 407 23.18 11.99 1.68
CA ILE A 407 23.30 13.29 1.03
C ILE A 407 23.79 14.31 2.07
N GLN A 408 24.88 15.01 1.74
CA GLN A 408 25.53 15.93 2.68
C GLN A 408 24.73 17.24 2.87
N ASP A 409 24.13 17.78 1.80
CA ASP A 409 23.32 19.00 1.83
C ASP A 409 21.85 18.74 1.45
N GLY A 410 21.07 18.22 2.41
CA GLY A 410 19.65 17.90 2.26
C GLY A 410 18.73 19.12 2.35
N LYS A 411 18.95 20.16 1.54
CA LYS A 411 18.14 21.41 1.56
C LYS A 411 17.36 21.70 0.28
N LYS A 412 17.62 20.93 -0.78
CA LYS A 412 16.98 21.08 -2.10
C LYS A 412 16.13 19.86 -2.41
N PRO A 413 15.10 19.96 -3.26
CA PRO A 413 14.36 18.80 -3.74
C PRO A 413 15.31 17.77 -4.36
N ILE A 414 14.99 16.50 -4.19
CA ILE A 414 15.82 15.37 -4.59
C ILE A 414 15.02 14.55 -5.60
N GLU A 415 15.55 14.44 -6.81
CA GLU A 415 15.09 13.45 -7.77
C GLU A 415 15.76 12.12 -7.45
N LEU A 416 14.96 11.06 -7.36
CA LEU A 416 15.41 9.68 -7.24
C LEU A 416 14.86 8.87 -8.41
N TYR A 417 15.69 8.01 -8.97
CA TYR A 417 15.24 7.06 -9.98
C TYR A 417 16.04 5.78 -9.90
N ILE A 418 15.41 4.67 -10.27
CA ILE A 418 16.04 3.36 -10.36
C ILE A 418 16.13 2.95 -11.82
N GLU A 419 17.29 2.46 -12.22
CA GLU A 419 17.57 1.91 -13.54
C GLU A 419 17.92 0.43 -13.46
N ASP A 420 17.68 -0.29 -14.56
CA ASP A 420 18.25 -1.61 -14.77
C ASP A 420 19.65 -1.53 -15.42
N LYS A 421 20.26 -2.68 -15.70
CA LYS A 421 21.58 -2.77 -16.35
C LYS A 421 21.63 -2.21 -17.77
N GLU A 422 20.48 -2.04 -18.42
CA GLU A 422 20.38 -1.47 -19.77
C GLU A 422 20.18 0.06 -19.72
N ASN A 423 20.28 0.66 -18.52
CA ASN A 423 19.96 2.07 -18.22
C ASN A 423 18.50 2.43 -18.53
N LYS A 424 17.59 1.44 -18.53
CA LYS A 424 16.16 1.72 -18.60
C LYS A 424 15.70 2.21 -17.24
N LYS A 425 15.16 3.42 -17.18
CA LYS A 425 14.53 4.00 -15.98
C LYS A 425 13.22 3.27 -15.69
N ILE A 426 13.16 2.52 -14.58
CA ILE A 426 12.00 1.70 -14.18
C ILE A 426 11.11 2.37 -13.13
N TRP A 427 11.64 3.37 -12.44
CA TRP A 427 10.95 4.10 -11.39
C TRP A 427 11.62 5.46 -11.20
N GLU A 428 10.81 6.49 -10.97
CA GLU A 428 11.27 7.88 -10.81
C GLU A 428 10.32 8.66 -9.92
N VAL A 429 10.88 9.40 -8.97
CA VAL A 429 10.13 10.24 -8.04
C VAL A 429 10.93 11.46 -7.64
N ASN A 430 10.22 12.57 -7.41
CA ASN A 430 10.77 13.75 -6.77
C ASN A 430 10.36 13.77 -5.29
N ILE A 431 11.33 14.04 -4.41
CA ILE A 431 11.12 14.27 -2.99
C ILE A 431 11.36 15.75 -2.69
N GLU A 432 10.33 16.45 -2.26
CA GLU A 432 10.40 17.86 -1.89
C GLU A 432 11.13 18.04 -0.56
N SER A 433 11.79 19.18 -0.36
CA SER A 433 12.62 19.43 0.83
C SER A 433 11.86 19.39 2.14
N ASP A 434 10.59 19.77 2.11
CA ASP A 434 9.70 19.66 3.25
C ASP A 434 9.34 18.21 3.58
N GLU A 435 9.34 17.25 2.65
CA GLU A 435 9.03 15.84 2.95
C GLU A 435 10.10 15.15 3.81
N PHE A 436 11.33 15.67 3.84
CA PHE A 436 12.42 15.13 4.67
C PHE A 436 13.02 16.12 5.70
N SER A 437 12.49 17.34 5.82
CA SER A 437 12.95 18.33 6.81
C SER A 437 12.30 18.15 8.19
N ILE A 438 12.99 18.53 9.28
CA ILE A 438 12.42 18.49 10.66
C ILE A 438 11.23 19.46 10.80
N ASN A 439 11.23 20.55 10.01
CA ASN A 439 10.15 21.55 9.97
C ASN A 439 9.00 21.17 9.03
N SER A 440 9.05 19.98 8.43
CA SER A 440 7.87 19.37 7.84
C SER A 440 6.79 19.21 8.90
N PRO A 441 5.51 19.48 8.61
CA PRO A 441 4.41 19.01 9.46
C PRO A 441 4.45 17.47 9.67
N VAL A 442 5.18 16.72 8.84
CA VAL A 442 5.41 15.26 8.91
C VAL A 442 6.45 14.83 9.97
N CYS A 443 7.22 15.76 10.57
CA CYS A 443 8.50 15.40 11.22
C CYS A 443 8.69 15.74 12.69
N ARG A 444 7.65 16.10 13.45
CA ARG A 444 7.84 16.36 14.88
C ARG A 444 7.52 15.10 15.69
N ARG A 445 8.51 14.48 16.34
CA ARG A 445 8.25 13.70 17.56
C ARG A 445 8.05 14.63 18.76
N PRO A 446 7.35 14.21 19.82
CA PRO A 446 7.37 14.90 21.09
C PRO A 446 8.83 15.01 21.55
N ALA A 447 9.27 16.22 21.86
CA ALA A 447 10.49 16.35 22.65
C ALA A 447 10.21 15.61 23.95
N GLU A 448 11.02 14.60 24.30
CA GLU A 448 11.12 14.19 25.69
C GLU A 448 11.40 15.48 26.46
N THR A 449 10.41 15.91 27.24
CA THR A 449 10.55 17.03 28.14
C THR A 449 11.77 16.74 29.00
N ALA A 450 12.86 17.44 28.72
CA ALA A 450 13.89 17.72 29.69
C ALA A 450 13.18 18.45 30.84
N GLN A 451 12.64 17.66 31.78
CA GLN A 451 12.06 18.17 32.99
C GLN A 451 13.20 18.89 33.72
N LYS A 452 13.02 20.21 33.82
CA LYS A 452 13.62 21.07 34.83
C LYS A 452 13.89 20.25 36.09
N ARG A 453 15.15 20.14 36.48
CA ARG A 453 15.54 19.88 37.87
C ARG A 453 15.14 21.10 38.70
N GLU A 454 13.84 21.27 38.96
CA GLU A 454 13.36 22.09 40.07
C GLU A 454 13.19 21.16 41.27
N ARG A 455 14.18 21.29 42.14
CA ARG A 455 14.36 20.79 43.49
C ARG A 455 13.03 20.69 44.27
N CYS A 456 12.37 19.53 44.23
CA CYS A 456 11.35 19.16 45.22
C CYS A 456 12.06 18.59 46.46
N LYS A 457 12.33 19.46 47.44
CA LYS A 457 12.66 19.04 48.81
C LYS A 457 11.37 18.51 49.43
N ASN A 458 11.47 17.33 50.04
CA ASN A 458 10.43 16.64 50.83
C ASN A 458 9.36 15.88 50.05
N CYS A 459 9.72 14.67 49.61
CA CYS A 459 8.81 13.54 49.76
C CYS A 459 9.62 12.34 50.25
N LYS A 460 9.39 11.95 51.51
CA LYS A 460 9.88 10.68 52.07
C LYS A 460 9.01 9.56 51.49
N VAL A 461 9.59 8.35 51.46
CA VAL A 461 8.98 7.07 51.07
C VAL A 461 9.20 6.69 49.60
N CYS A 462 10.40 6.18 49.28
CA CYS A 462 10.59 4.74 49.04
C CYS A 462 12.10 4.46 48.86
N SER A 463 12.75 4.10 49.95
CA SER A 463 14.10 3.53 49.99
C SER A 463 14.01 2.05 49.63
N SER A 464 14.66 1.63 48.53
CA SER A 464 15.31 0.31 48.34
C SER A 464 16.01 0.23 46.96
N ILE A 465 17.18 0.87 46.89
CA ILE A 465 18.45 0.37 46.32
C ILE A 465 18.38 -0.52 45.06
N GLN A 466 18.75 0.08 43.92
CA GLN A 466 19.62 -0.52 42.90
C GLN A 466 20.98 -0.86 43.50
N VAL A 467 21.52 -2.07 43.28
CA VAL A 467 22.92 -2.35 42.88
C VAL A 467 22.89 -3.80 42.35
N LEU A 468 23.23 -4.10 41.09
CA LEU A 468 24.53 -4.69 40.73
C LEU A 468 24.69 -4.71 39.21
N SER A 469 25.56 -3.84 38.70
CA SER A 469 26.24 -4.05 37.41
C SER A 469 27.62 -3.38 37.45
N LEU A 470 28.60 -4.02 38.07
CA LEU A 470 30.01 -3.64 37.94
C LEU A 470 30.85 -4.86 38.28
N TRP A 471 31.35 -5.59 37.28
CA TRP A 471 32.64 -6.29 37.36
C TRP A 471 33.22 -6.39 35.95
N ARG A 472 34.20 -5.52 35.66
CA ARG A 472 35.22 -5.74 34.61
C ARG A 472 36.57 -5.84 35.32
N ASN A 473 37.22 -6.98 35.11
CA ASN A 473 38.66 -7.24 35.06
C ASN A 473 39.62 -6.40 35.92
N THR A 474 40.17 -7.07 36.93
CA THR A 474 41.59 -7.12 37.35
C THR A 474 41.70 -8.46 38.09
N GLY A 475 42.54 -9.46 37.82
CA GLY A 475 43.90 -9.57 37.30
C GLY A 475 44.59 -10.63 38.17
N GLN A 476 45.41 -11.52 37.58
CA GLN A 476 46.33 -12.47 38.26
C GLN A 476 45.66 -13.50 39.21
N SER A 477 45.71 -14.80 38.97
CA SER A 477 46.86 -15.70 38.75
C SER A 477 46.35 -17.03 38.21
#